data_AF-A0A496ZA38-F1
#
_entry.id   AF-A0A496ZA38-F1
#
_cell.length_a   1.000
_cell.length_b   1.000
_cell.length_c   1.000
_cell.angle_alpha   90.00
_cell.angle_beta   90.00
_cell.angle_gamma   90.00
#
_symmetry.space_group_name_H-M   'P 1'
#
loop_
_entity.id
_entity.type
_entity.pdbx_description
1 polymer ?
#
loop_
_entity_poly.entity_id
_entity_poly.type
_entity_poly.pdbx_seq_one_letter_code
_entity_poly.pdbx_strand_id
1 'polypeptide(L)'
;MPSTFAAQADIDPQANTVVTEVAAQNQEVQSDQSVALIVGERAFATMDDVKTKITNQDSHISNIETENATLRAQLETANHSLETATSLDEVLKSKEELKDSGLSPDQIKELVGQQVGTLRAGELTDTNRTNCISKAEKAYGENFIVKMQEQATELGLTMDDVDKMAGENPRLFNKTFLPTISQPVAPAHAHTSTIRTSNFQESNSLPEIKPVLSLTSKERTAQFVRQLEALQP
;
A
#
# COMPACT_ATOMS: atom_id res chain seq x y z
N MET A 1 -20.46 -21.09 -48.41
CA MET A 1 -20.44 -22.56 -48.28
C MET A 1 -21.04 -22.90 -46.92
N PRO A 2 -22.23 -23.53 -46.87
CA PRO A 2 -22.99 -23.85 -45.66
C PRO A 2 -22.79 -25.31 -45.16
N SER A 3 -23.44 -25.62 -44.02
CA SER A 3 -23.74 -26.95 -43.43
C SER A 3 -22.62 -27.56 -42.55
N THR A 4 -22.85 -28.17 -41.38
CA THR A 4 -23.90 -29.12 -40.95
C THR A 4 -23.83 -29.27 -39.40
N PHE A 5 -24.86 -29.04 -38.57
CA PHE A 5 -25.92 -29.96 -38.07
C PHE A 5 -25.47 -31.25 -37.35
N ALA A 6 -25.71 -31.33 -36.03
CA ALA A 6 -26.14 -32.49 -35.19
C ALA A 6 -26.06 -32.04 -33.69
N ALA A 7 -27.09 -31.91 -32.86
CA ALA A 7 -28.28 -32.70 -32.53
C ALA A 7 -28.00 -33.98 -31.68
N GLN A 8 -28.31 -33.86 -30.37
CA GLN A 8 -29.26 -34.69 -29.60
C GLN A 8 -28.81 -35.93 -28.77
N ALA A 9 -29.63 -36.16 -27.71
CA ALA A 9 -29.79 -37.30 -26.78
C ALA A 9 -28.96 -37.20 -25.47
N ASP A 10 -29.49 -37.01 -24.25
CA ASP A 10 -30.75 -37.44 -23.58
C ASP A 10 -30.92 -38.95 -23.53
N ILE A 11 -30.43 -39.63 -22.47
CA ILE A 11 -30.99 -40.85 -21.84
C ILE A 11 -30.41 -41.03 -20.41
N ASP A 12 -31.27 -40.92 -19.40
CA ASP A 12 -31.23 -41.67 -18.13
C ASP A 12 -32.16 -42.90 -18.33
N PRO A 13 -31.89 -44.12 -17.83
CA PRO A 13 -32.47 -44.47 -16.53
C PRO A 13 -31.77 -45.57 -15.70
N GLN A 14 -32.16 -45.56 -14.41
CA GLN A 14 -32.05 -46.57 -13.35
C GLN A 14 -31.93 -48.07 -13.71
N ALA A 15 -31.13 -48.83 -12.96
CA ALA A 15 -31.60 -49.67 -11.84
C ALA A 15 -30.62 -50.82 -11.44
N ASN A 16 -30.67 -51.14 -10.15
CA ASN A 16 -30.64 -52.50 -9.56
C ASN A 16 -29.30 -53.07 -9.03
N THR A 17 -29.14 -53.05 -7.71
CA THR A 17 -28.95 -54.31 -6.96
C THR A 17 -29.40 -54.15 -5.50
N VAL A 18 -30.46 -54.88 -5.18
CA VAL A 18 -30.93 -55.18 -3.83
C VAL A 18 -30.11 -56.37 -3.31
N VAL A 19 -29.56 -56.26 -2.10
CA VAL A 19 -29.36 -57.43 -1.24
C VAL A 19 -29.88 -57.07 0.15
N THR A 20 -31.00 -57.71 0.49
CA THR A 20 -31.55 -57.84 1.84
C THR A 20 -30.86 -59.02 2.50
N GLU A 21 -30.25 -58.83 3.66
CA GLU A 21 -30.06 -59.90 4.63
C GLU A 21 -30.36 -59.36 6.03
N VAL A 22 -31.31 -60.03 6.69
CA VAL A 22 -31.87 -59.68 8.00
C VAL A 22 -31.29 -60.65 9.01
N ALA A 23 -30.67 -60.15 10.08
CA ALA A 23 -30.52 -60.88 11.32
C ALA A 23 -30.71 -59.90 12.49
N ALA A 24 -31.72 -60.18 13.30
CA ALA A 24 -32.24 -59.36 14.38
C ALA A 24 -31.61 -59.71 15.75
N GLN A 25 -31.88 -58.81 16.71
CA GLN A 25 -31.65 -58.85 18.17
C GLN A 25 -30.25 -58.34 18.57
N ASN A 26 -30.10 -57.31 19.42
CA ASN A 26 -30.75 -57.15 20.72
C ASN A 26 -30.74 -55.67 21.19
N GLN A 27 -31.72 -55.33 22.03
CA GLN A 27 -31.94 -53.99 22.62
C GLN A 27 -30.79 -53.52 23.51
N GLU A 28 -30.46 -52.22 23.45
CA GLU A 28 -30.38 -51.41 24.67
C GLU A 28 -30.72 -49.95 24.36
N VAL A 29 -31.84 -49.53 24.96
CA VAL A 29 -32.33 -48.16 25.02
C VAL A 29 -31.40 -47.39 25.95
N GLN A 30 -30.65 -46.42 25.43
CA GLN A 30 -30.04 -45.38 26.26
C GLN A 30 -30.32 -43.99 25.69
N SER A 31 -31.26 -43.34 26.36
CA SER A 31 -31.39 -41.89 26.55
C SER A 31 -31.22 -41.01 25.31
N ASP A 32 -32.35 -40.82 24.68
CA ASP A 32 -32.79 -39.70 23.86
C ASP A 32 -32.60 -38.34 24.58
N GLN A 33 -31.35 -37.87 24.66
CA GLN A 33 -30.99 -36.45 24.85
C GLN A 33 -29.73 -36.14 24.03
N SER A 34 -29.73 -36.46 22.73
CA SER A 34 -28.84 -35.75 21.81
C SER A 34 -29.42 -34.35 21.61
N VAL A 35 -29.06 -33.43 22.50
CA VAL A 35 -29.20 -32.00 22.21
C VAL A 35 -28.39 -31.77 20.94
N ALA A 36 -29.08 -31.68 19.81
CA ALA A 36 -28.43 -31.44 18.54
C ALA A 36 -27.59 -30.17 18.69
N LEU A 37 -26.28 -30.26 18.43
CA LEU A 37 -25.42 -29.09 18.49
C LEU A 37 -25.77 -28.22 17.29
N ILE A 38 -26.33 -27.04 17.56
CA ILE A 38 -26.68 -26.08 16.52
C ILE A 38 -25.47 -25.19 16.29
N VAL A 39 -24.94 -25.21 15.06
CA VAL A 39 -23.89 -24.29 14.62
C VAL A 39 -24.45 -23.50 13.43
N GLY A 40 -24.66 -22.20 13.63
CA GLY A 40 -25.41 -21.35 12.69
C GLY A 40 -26.88 -21.75 12.63
N GLU A 41 -27.36 -22.15 11.44
CA GLU A 41 -28.75 -22.58 11.19
C GLU A 41 -28.94 -24.10 11.12
N ARG A 42 -27.86 -24.90 11.24
CA ARG A 42 -27.93 -26.36 11.10
C ARG A 42 -27.66 -27.08 12.42
N ALA A 43 -28.48 -28.10 12.65
CA ALA A 43 -28.37 -29.04 13.76
C ALA A 43 -27.45 -30.20 13.37
N PHE A 44 -26.44 -30.49 14.20
CA PHE A 44 -25.51 -31.59 14.02
C PHE A 44 -25.76 -32.68 15.06
N ALA A 45 -25.67 -33.94 14.62
CA ALA A 45 -25.93 -35.11 15.46
C ALA A 45 -24.79 -35.36 16.45
N THR A 46 -23.55 -35.04 16.08
CA THR A 46 -22.37 -35.24 16.92
C THR A 46 -21.41 -34.05 16.90
N MET A 47 -20.59 -33.94 17.93
CA MET A 47 -19.54 -32.91 18.03
C MET A 47 -18.41 -33.10 17.00
N ASP A 48 -18.17 -34.34 16.57
CA ASP A 48 -17.18 -34.62 15.54
C ASP A 48 -17.65 -34.13 14.16
N ASP A 49 -18.96 -34.21 13.85
CA ASP A 49 -19.52 -33.61 12.63
C ASP A 49 -19.32 -32.09 12.59
N VAL A 50 -19.46 -31.42 13.74
CA VAL A 50 -19.21 -29.97 13.89
C VAL A 50 -17.75 -29.65 13.60
N LYS A 51 -16.80 -30.39 14.19
CA LYS A 51 -15.37 -30.17 13.95
C LYS A 51 -15.02 -30.36 12.48
N THR A 52 -15.50 -31.44 11.86
CA THR A 52 -15.26 -31.69 10.43
C THR A 52 -15.84 -30.56 9.58
N LYS A 53 -17.02 -30.02 9.92
CA LYS A 53 -17.61 -28.89 9.20
C LYS A 53 -16.76 -27.63 9.33
N ILE A 54 -16.29 -27.30 10.53
CA ILE A 54 -15.44 -26.13 10.78
C ILE A 54 -14.13 -26.28 10.01
N THR A 55 -13.44 -27.42 10.12
CA THR A 55 -12.19 -27.66 9.37
C THR A 55 -12.38 -27.54 7.86
N ASN A 56 -13.50 -28.04 7.32
CA ASN A 56 -13.83 -27.91 5.91
C ASN A 56 -14.15 -26.46 5.52
N GLN A 57 -14.79 -25.69 6.38
CA GLN A 57 -15.05 -24.26 6.17
C GLN A 57 -13.75 -23.45 6.20
N ASP A 58 -12.89 -23.70 7.19
CA ASP A 58 -11.59 -23.02 7.32
C ASP A 58 -10.70 -23.33 6.12
N SER A 59 -10.68 -24.58 5.66
CA SER A 59 -9.97 -24.96 4.43
C SER A 59 -10.55 -24.25 3.19
N HIS A 60 -11.88 -24.12 3.10
CA HIS A 60 -12.52 -23.42 1.99
C HIS A 60 -12.23 -21.90 2.03
N ILE A 61 -12.24 -21.29 3.21
CA ILE A 61 -11.88 -19.88 3.41
C ILE A 61 -10.43 -19.65 2.98
N SER A 62 -9.51 -20.50 3.47
CA SER A 62 -8.09 -20.43 3.09
C SER A 62 -7.88 -20.56 1.57
N ASN A 63 -8.64 -21.43 0.91
CA ASN A 63 -8.61 -21.57 -0.55
C ASN A 63 -9.12 -20.30 -1.24
N ILE A 64 -10.24 -19.73 -0.79
CA ILE A 64 -10.80 -18.48 -1.34
C ILE A 64 -9.85 -17.29 -1.17
N GLU A 65 -9.18 -17.19 -0.02
CA GLU A 65 -8.20 -16.15 0.25
C GLU A 65 -6.98 -16.27 -0.68
N THR A 66 -6.50 -17.49 -0.89
CA THR A 66 -5.39 -17.79 -1.80
C THR A 66 -5.77 -17.48 -3.26
N GLU A 67 -6.98 -17.84 -3.67
CA GLU A 67 -7.51 -17.54 -5.00
C GLU A 67 -7.67 -16.03 -5.21
N ASN A 68 -8.21 -15.30 -4.23
CA ASN A 68 -8.30 -13.83 -4.29
C ASN A 68 -6.93 -13.17 -4.39
N ALA A 69 -5.95 -13.61 -3.59
CA ALA A 69 -4.59 -13.09 -3.67
C ALA A 69 -3.97 -13.33 -5.05
N THR A 70 -4.19 -14.52 -5.62
CA THR A 70 -3.71 -14.88 -6.97
C THR A 70 -4.39 -14.04 -8.05
N LEU A 71 -5.71 -13.88 -7.99
CA LEU A 71 -6.47 -13.06 -8.94
C LEU A 71 -6.07 -11.59 -8.89
N ARG A 72 -5.83 -11.04 -7.70
CA ARG A 72 -5.32 -9.67 -7.54
C ARG A 72 -3.94 -9.50 -8.17
N ALA A 73 -3.03 -10.44 -7.93
CA ALA A 73 -1.71 -10.42 -8.56
C ALA A 73 -1.77 -10.54 -10.10
N GLN A 74 -2.69 -11.37 -10.62
CA GLN A 74 -2.92 -11.48 -12.07
C GLN A 74 -3.51 -10.20 -12.65
N LEU A 75 -4.46 -9.55 -11.96
CA LEU A 75 -5.02 -8.26 -12.38
C LEU A 75 -3.96 -7.16 -12.41
N GLU A 76 -3.11 -7.09 -11.38
CA GLU A 76 -2.01 -6.12 -11.34
C GLU A 76 -1.02 -6.34 -12.48
N THR A 77 -0.65 -7.60 -12.74
CA THR A 77 0.22 -7.96 -13.86
C THR A 77 -0.41 -7.64 -15.22
N ALA A 78 -1.71 -7.90 -15.39
CA ALA A 78 -2.45 -7.60 -16.61
C ALA A 78 -2.58 -6.09 -16.82
N ASN A 79 -2.86 -5.32 -15.77
CA ASN A 79 -2.93 -3.86 -15.83
C ASN A 79 -1.58 -3.25 -16.18
N HIS A 80 -0.50 -3.71 -15.55
CA HIS A 80 0.86 -3.26 -15.90
C HIS A 80 1.20 -3.62 -17.35
N SER A 81 0.83 -4.83 -17.81
CA SER A 81 1.04 -5.23 -19.21
C SER A 81 0.24 -4.35 -20.17
N LEU A 82 -1.00 -4.01 -19.82
CA LEU A 82 -1.86 -3.14 -20.61
C LEU A 82 -1.32 -1.72 -20.67
N GLU A 83 -0.85 -1.16 -19.54
CA GLU A 83 -0.24 0.16 -19.48
C GLU A 83 1.04 0.24 -20.32
N THR A 84 1.88 -0.80 -20.27
CA THR A 84 3.06 -0.87 -21.15
C THR A 84 2.69 -1.02 -22.62
N ALA A 85 1.64 -1.77 -22.94
CA ALA A 85 1.14 -1.93 -24.30
C ALA A 85 0.58 -0.61 -24.84
N THR A 86 -0.22 0.11 -24.07
CA THR A 86 -0.76 1.43 -24.46
C THR A 86 0.35 2.46 -24.61
N SER A 87 1.36 2.45 -23.73
CA SER A 87 2.52 3.33 -23.86
C SER A 87 3.32 3.01 -25.14
N LEU A 88 3.50 1.73 -25.47
CA LEU A 88 4.14 1.31 -26.71
C LEU A 88 3.32 1.67 -27.95
N ASP A 89 1.99 1.58 -27.89
CA ASP A 89 1.10 1.98 -28.98
C ASP A 89 1.11 3.49 -29.19
N GLU A 90 1.18 4.29 -28.12
CA GLU A 90 1.40 5.74 -28.23
C GLU A 90 2.77 6.07 -28.84
N VAL A 91 3.82 5.33 -28.48
CA VAL A 91 5.16 5.49 -29.08
C VAL A 91 5.16 5.06 -30.56
N LEU A 92 4.42 4.01 -30.93
CA LEU A 92 4.31 3.54 -32.31
C LEU A 92 3.46 4.49 -33.15
N LYS A 93 2.35 4.98 -32.62
CA LYS A 93 1.45 5.92 -33.30
C LYS A 93 2.10 7.28 -33.46
N SER A 94 2.79 7.78 -32.45
CA SER A 94 3.65 8.96 -32.59
C SER A 94 4.75 8.70 -33.63
N LYS A 95 5.42 7.54 -33.61
CA LYS A 95 6.43 7.19 -34.63
C LYS A 95 5.87 7.07 -36.06
N GLU A 96 4.62 6.65 -36.25
CA GLU A 96 3.95 6.62 -37.56
C GLU A 96 3.52 8.02 -38.01
N GLU A 97 3.00 8.86 -37.12
CA GLU A 97 2.73 10.28 -37.40
C GLU A 97 4.02 11.07 -37.72
N LEU A 98 5.17 10.59 -37.24
CA LEU A 98 6.50 11.21 -37.44
C LEU A 98 7.26 10.66 -38.66
N LYS A 99 6.75 9.62 -39.32
CA LYS A 99 7.30 9.13 -40.59
C LYS A 99 6.86 9.96 -41.80
N ASP A 100 5.75 10.69 -41.70
CA ASP A 100 5.31 11.63 -42.75
C ASP A 100 5.77 13.07 -42.50
N SER A 101 6.41 13.35 -41.36
CA SER A 101 7.03 14.65 -41.06
C SER A 101 8.19 14.43 -40.11
N GLY A 102 9.41 14.38 -40.66
CA GLY A 102 10.63 14.11 -39.91
C GLY A 102 10.70 14.95 -38.63
N LEU A 103 10.56 14.26 -37.50
CA LEU A 103 10.60 14.78 -36.14
C LEU A 103 11.90 15.59 -35.95
N SER A 104 11.77 16.89 -35.67
CA SER A 104 12.95 17.73 -35.52
C SER A 104 13.70 17.36 -34.23
N PRO A 105 15.03 17.56 -34.16
CA PRO A 105 15.81 17.30 -32.96
C PRO A 105 15.28 18.02 -31.71
N ASP A 106 14.57 19.13 -31.88
CA ASP A 106 13.99 19.90 -30.78
C ASP A 106 12.69 19.27 -30.26
N GLN A 107 11.87 18.66 -31.13
CA GLN A 107 10.69 17.90 -30.70
C GLN A 107 11.08 16.62 -29.93
N ILE A 108 12.19 15.99 -30.31
CA ILE A 108 12.74 14.83 -29.55
C ILE A 108 13.18 15.27 -28.16
N LYS A 109 13.87 16.42 -28.04
CA LYS A 109 14.28 16.95 -26.72
C LYS A 109 13.09 17.27 -25.84
N GLU A 110 12.02 17.83 -26.41
CA GLU A 110 10.82 18.16 -25.65
C GLU A 110 10.07 16.90 -25.19
N LEU A 111 9.95 15.89 -26.04
CA LEU A 111 9.32 14.61 -25.69
C LEU A 111 10.12 13.86 -24.62
N VAL A 112 11.46 13.82 -24.75
CA VAL A 112 12.33 13.26 -23.71
C VAL A 112 12.24 14.09 -22.42
N GLY A 113 12.16 15.42 -22.53
CA GLY A 113 12.01 16.32 -21.39
C GLY A 113 10.70 16.09 -20.64
N GLN A 114 9.58 15.92 -21.35
CA GLN A 114 8.29 15.56 -20.77
C GLN A 114 8.37 14.19 -20.08
N GLN A 115 8.94 13.18 -20.73
CA GLN A 115 9.01 11.84 -20.15
C GLN A 115 9.90 11.78 -18.90
N VAL A 116 11.04 12.47 -18.90
CA VAL A 116 11.88 12.62 -17.70
C VAL A 116 11.14 13.42 -16.61
N GLY A 117 10.34 14.41 -17.00
CA GLY A 117 9.49 15.18 -16.09
C GLY A 117 8.45 14.29 -15.40
N THR A 118 7.73 13.46 -16.16
CA THR A 118 6.74 12.52 -15.64
C THR A 118 7.37 11.48 -14.72
N LEU A 119 8.51 10.89 -15.12
CA LEU A 119 9.24 9.93 -14.28
C LEU A 119 9.67 10.54 -12.95
N ARG A 120 10.27 11.74 -12.97
CA ARG A 120 10.68 12.44 -11.75
C ARG A 120 9.49 12.85 -10.88
N ALA A 121 8.36 13.22 -11.48
CA ALA A 121 7.15 13.54 -10.74
C ALA A 121 6.62 12.28 -10.03
N GLY A 122 6.60 11.14 -10.70
CA GLY A 122 6.25 9.84 -10.12
C GLY A 122 7.18 9.42 -8.98
N GLU A 123 8.49 9.49 -9.20
CA GLU A 123 9.48 9.20 -8.15
C GLU A 123 9.31 10.10 -6.92
N LEU A 124 8.97 11.38 -7.12
CA LEU A 124 8.72 12.31 -6.02
C LEU A 124 7.44 11.95 -5.26
N THR A 125 6.36 11.60 -5.95
CA THR A 125 5.11 11.18 -5.30
C THR A 125 5.30 9.89 -4.51
N ASP A 126 6.04 8.93 -5.04
CA ASP A 126 6.32 7.66 -4.36
C ASP A 126 7.21 7.86 -3.13
N THR A 127 8.23 8.73 -3.26
CA THR A 127 9.09 9.12 -2.15
C THR A 127 8.29 9.83 -1.06
N ASN A 128 7.37 10.73 -1.44
CA ASN A 128 6.50 11.42 -0.49
C ASN A 128 5.58 10.46 0.25
N ARG A 129 4.93 9.54 -0.49
CA ARG A 129 4.04 8.51 0.05
C ARG A 129 4.78 7.64 1.05
N THR A 130 5.92 7.08 0.65
CA THR A 130 6.75 6.21 1.49
C THR A 130 7.20 6.93 2.78
N ASN A 131 7.61 8.19 2.68
CA ASN A 131 8.01 8.98 3.84
C ASN A 131 6.84 9.28 4.79
N CYS A 132 5.65 9.52 4.26
CA CYS A 132 4.45 9.76 5.06
C CYS A 132 3.99 8.49 5.79
N ILE A 133 3.95 7.36 5.07
CA ILE A 133 3.61 6.05 5.65
C ILE A 133 4.62 5.69 6.74
N SER A 134 5.93 5.80 6.49
CA SER A 134 6.95 5.51 7.50
C SER A 134 6.82 6.38 8.76
N LYS A 135 6.40 7.65 8.62
CA LYS A 135 6.12 8.52 9.77
C LYS A 135 4.87 8.09 10.52
N ALA A 136 3.82 7.68 9.81
CA ALA A 136 2.58 7.21 10.41
C ALA A 136 2.77 5.88 11.14
N GLU A 137 3.51 4.94 10.56
CA GLU A 137 3.94 3.70 11.20
C GLU A 137 4.73 3.98 12.49
N LYS A 138 5.66 4.96 12.46
CA LYS A 138 6.40 5.36 13.67
C LYS A 138 5.52 6.00 14.73
N ALA A 139 4.46 6.71 14.34
CA ALA A 139 3.59 7.41 15.27
C ALA A 139 2.54 6.49 15.91
N TYR A 140 2.01 5.53 15.15
CA TYR A 140 0.91 4.66 15.59
C TYR A 140 1.31 3.21 15.86
N GLY A 141 2.49 2.78 15.42
CA GLY A 141 2.98 1.42 15.56
C GLY A 141 2.09 0.40 14.82
N GLU A 142 1.81 -0.72 15.47
CA GLU A 142 1.01 -1.83 14.91
C GLU A 142 -0.43 -1.43 14.59
N ASN A 143 -0.96 -0.37 15.24
CA ASN A 143 -2.32 0.12 15.01
C ASN A 143 -2.42 1.16 13.88
N PHE A 144 -1.35 1.37 13.10
CA PHE A 144 -1.30 2.33 12.01
C PHE A 144 -2.49 2.22 11.05
N ILE A 145 -2.75 1.02 10.51
CA ILE A 145 -3.80 0.81 9.52
C ILE A 145 -5.19 1.17 10.09
N VAL A 146 -5.48 0.71 11.31
CA VAL A 146 -6.75 0.97 11.98
C VAL A 146 -6.92 2.46 12.25
N LYS A 147 -5.89 3.14 12.74
CA LYS A 147 -5.94 4.58 13.06
C LYS A 147 -6.07 5.45 11.81
N MET A 148 -5.38 5.10 10.74
CA MET A 148 -5.53 5.77 9.45
C MET A 148 -6.93 5.60 8.90
N GLN A 149 -7.49 4.40 8.95
CA GLN A 149 -8.84 4.12 8.45
C GLN A 149 -9.92 4.82 9.29
N GLU A 150 -9.77 4.85 10.61
CA GLU A 150 -10.66 5.59 11.51
C GLU A 150 -10.67 7.08 11.15
N GLN A 151 -9.50 7.70 11.02
CA GLN A 151 -9.40 9.12 10.65
C GLN A 151 -9.87 9.41 9.22
N ALA A 152 -9.62 8.51 8.28
CA ALA A 152 -10.14 8.63 6.92
C ALA A 152 -11.66 8.64 6.92
N THR A 153 -12.27 7.70 7.67
CA THR A 153 -13.72 7.59 7.82
C THR A 153 -14.32 8.80 8.51
N GLU A 154 -13.66 9.33 9.54
CA GLU A 154 -14.09 10.56 10.24
C GLU A 154 -14.12 11.77 9.30
N LEU A 155 -13.18 11.85 8.36
CA LEU A 155 -13.08 12.92 7.38
C LEU A 155 -13.92 12.68 6.11
N GLY A 156 -14.59 11.53 6.00
CA GLY A 156 -15.35 11.14 4.82
C GLY A 156 -14.46 10.86 3.59
N LEU A 157 -13.21 10.45 3.81
CA LEU A 157 -12.23 10.12 2.77
C LEU A 157 -12.10 8.60 2.62
N THR A 158 -11.84 8.14 1.41
CA THR A 158 -11.46 6.75 1.17
C THR A 158 -9.97 6.54 1.42
N MET A 159 -9.53 5.30 1.61
CA MET A 159 -8.10 5.02 1.83
C MET A 159 -7.24 5.37 0.61
N ASP A 160 -7.82 5.28 -0.60
CA ASP A 160 -7.16 5.73 -1.84
C ASP A 160 -6.95 7.26 -1.84
N ASP A 161 -7.90 8.04 -1.33
CA ASP A 161 -7.75 9.50 -1.20
C ASP A 161 -6.65 9.86 -0.21
N VAL A 162 -6.51 9.06 0.85
CA VAL A 162 -5.46 9.20 1.87
C VAL A 162 -4.09 8.92 1.28
N ASP A 163 -3.96 7.85 0.49
CA ASP A 163 -2.73 7.51 -0.23
C ASP A 163 -2.36 8.59 -1.26
N LYS A 164 -3.35 9.08 -2.00
CA LYS A 164 -3.17 10.20 -2.94
C LYS A 164 -2.71 11.46 -2.21
N MET A 165 -3.29 11.76 -1.05
CA MET A 165 -2.88 12.90 -0.22
C MET A 165 -1.45 12.74 0.31
N ALA A 166 -1.03 11.52 0.66
CA ALA A 166 0.35 11.25 1.09
C ALA A 166 1.37 11.52 -0.02
N GLY A 167 1.04 11.19 -1.28
CA GLY A 167 1.89 11.43 -2.44
C GLY A 167 1.93 12.88 -2.92
N GLU A 168 0.75 13.49 -3.11
CA GLU A 168 0.62 14.85 -3.66
C GLU A 168 0.87 15.94 -2.62
N ASN A 169 0.40 15.73 -1.39
CA ASN A 169 0.35 16.76 -0.35
C ASN A 169 0.84 16.23 1.02
N PRO A 170 2.13 15.84 1.14
CA PRO A 170 2.67 15.20 2.35
C PRO A 170 2.55 16.10 3.59
N ARG A 171 2.56 17.42 3.44
CA ARG A 171 2.38 18.34 4.58
C ARG A 171 0.98 18.30 5.16
N LEU A 172 -0.04 18.22 4.29
CA LEU A 172 -1.42 18.11 4.71
C LEU A 172 -1.64 16.75 5.37
N PHE A 173 -1.15 15.68 4.73
CA PHE A 173 -1.18 14.34 5.30
C PHE A 173 -0.60 14.33 6.72
N ASN A 174 0.62 14.84 6.91
CA ASN A 174 1.28 14.84 8.22
C ASN A 174 0.55 15.70 9.27
N LYS A 175 -0.21 16.72 8.86
CA LYS A 175 -0.98 17.56 9.80
C LYS A 175 -2.30 16.90 10.20
N THR A 176 -2.93 16.23 9.25
CA THR A 176 -4.27 15.64 9.42
C THR A 176 -4.18 14.26 10.06
N PHE A 177 -3.23 13.45 9.59
CA PHE A 177 -3.16 12.03 9.90
C PHE A 177 -2.10 11.64 10.90
N LEU A 178 -1.17 12.52 11.28
CA LEU A 178 -0.25 12.21 12.38
C LEU A 178 -0.77 12.86 13.66
N PRO A 179 -0.60 12.21 14.82
CA PRO A 179 -0.87 12.88 16.07
C PRO A 179 0.08 14.07 16.10
N THR A 180 -0.48 15.27 16.31
CA THR A 180 0.35 16.42 16.63
C THR A 180 1.06 16.06 17.91
N ILE A 181 2.31 15.61 17.81
CA ILE A 181 3.19 15.52 18.95
C ILE A 181 3.30 16.97 19.39
N SER A 182 2.46 17.39 20.32
CA SER A 182 2.71 18.56 21.13
C SER A 182 4.11 18.32 21.65
N GLN A 183 5.09 19.00 21.08
CA GLN A 183 6.43 18.98 21.64
C GLN A 183 6.22 19.23 23.13
N PRO A 184 6.78 18.40 24.03
CA PRO A 184 6.71 18.69 25.45
C PRO A 184 7.14 20.14 25.59
N VAL A 185 6.21 20.99 26.03
CA VAL A 185 6.46 22.41 26.23
C VAL A 185 7.66 22.42 27.15
N ALA A 186 8.83 22.77 26.61
CA ALA A 186 10.04 22.87 27.39
C ALA A 186 9.66 23.75 28.59
N PRO A 187 9.94 23.32 29.83
CA PRO A 187 9.50 24.05 31.02
C PRO A 187 9.93 25.49 30.83
N ALA A 188 8.95 26.40 30.88
CA ALA A 188 9.15 27.81 30.62
C ALA A 188 10.39 28.26 31.39
N HIS A 189 11.48 28.55 30.67
CA HIS A 189 12.65 29.13 31.28
C HIS A 189 12.19 30.49 31.81
N ALA A 190 11.99 30.55 33.12
CA ALA A 190 11.79 31.81 33.82
C ALA A 190 12.88 32.76 33.33
N HIS A 191 12.46 33.89 32.75
CA HIS A 191 13.36 34.97 32.37
C HIS A 191 13.97 35.54 33.65
N THR A 192 15.04 34.92 34.16
CA THR A 192 15.94 35.57 35.10
C THR A 192 16.93 36.36 34.25
N SER A 193 16.76 37.68 34.27
CA SER A 193 17.69 38.62 33.66
C SER A 193 19.05 38.49 34.35
N THR A 194 19.89 37.59 33.84
CA THR A 194 21.31 37.58 34.17
C THR A 194 22.04 38.23 33.00
N ILE A 195 22.48 39.46 33.22
CA ILE A 195 23.38 40.18 32.31
C ILE A 195 24.65 39.32 32.16
N ARG A 196 24.83 38.65 31.02
CA ARG A 196 26.10 38.02 30.64
C ARG A 196 27.05 39.11 30.13
N THR A 197 28.05 39.45 30.94
CA THR A 197 29.17 40.34 30.58
C THR A 197 30.31 39.62 29.84
N SER A 198 30.10 38.41 29.30
CA SER A 198 31.17 37.57 28.75
C SER A 198 31.60 37.91 27.31
N ASN A 199 31.20 39.05 26.75
CA ASN A 199 31.65 39.49 25.41
C ASN A 199 32.87 40.42 25.42
N PHE A 200 33.53 40.63 26.58
CA PHE A 200 34.84 41.27 26.65
C PHE A 200 35.93 40.22 26.90
N GLN A 201 36.16 39.37 25.91
CA GLN A 201 37.41 38.64 25.82
C GLN A 201 37.72 38.36 24.34
N GLU A 202 38.45 39.31 23.74
CA GLU A 202 39.30 39.06 22.58
C GLU A 202 40.18 37.85 22.91
N SER A 203 39.79 36.69 22.38
CA SER A 203 40.67 35.54 22.28
C SER A 203 40.87 35.24 20.81
N ASN A 204 41.95 35.84 20.32
CA ASN A 204 42.65 35.50 19.10
C ASN A 204 42.96 33.99 19.13
N SER A 205 42.10 33.16 18.54
CA SER A 205 42.36 31.73 18.35
C SER A 205 41.87 31.29 16.97
N LEU A 206 42.75 30.57 16.27
CA LEU A 206 42.58 30.14 14.88
C LEU A 206 41.29 29.34 14.67
N PRO A 207 40.66 29.44 13.48
CA PRO A 207 39.37 28.81 13.24
C PRO A 207 39.48 27.28 13.15
N GLU A 208 38.81 26.62 14.09
CA GLU A 208 38.56 25.18 14.09
C GLU A 208 37.61 24.83 12.93
N ILE A 209 38.11 24.02 11.99
CA ILE A 209 37.36 23.58 10.80
C ILE A 209 36.35 22.53 11.24
N LYS A 210 35.09 22.93 11.41
CA LYS A 210 33.98 21.99 11.62
C LYS A 210 33.61 21.30 10.29
N PRO A 211 33.35 19.98 10.29
CA PRO A 211 32.97 19.25 9.09
C PRO A 211 31.62 19.77 8.53
N VAL A 212 31.56 19.92 7.20
CA VAL A 212 30.52 20.60 6.41
C VAL A 212 29.10 20.04 6.63
N LEU A 213 28.96 18.84 7.21
CA LEU A 213 27.67 18.20 7.47
C LEU A 213 26.89 18.76 8.65
N SER A 214 27.51 19.51 9.57
CA SER A 214 26.79 20.13 10.71
C SER A 214 26.33 21.57 10.45
N LEU A 215 26.60 22.10 9.25
CA LEU A 215 26.31 23.48 8.92
C LEU A 215 24.84 23.65 8.47
N THR A 216 24.17 24.60 9.10
CA THR A 216 22.86 25.06 8.66
C THR A 216 22.95 25.62 7.24
N SER A 217 21.83 25.64 6.51
CA SER A 217 21.83 26.08 5.10
C SER A 217 22.43 27.48 4.93
N LYS A 218 22.24 28.39 5.91
CA LYS A 218 22.85 29.72 5.91
C LYS A 218 24.37 29.69 6.03
N GLU A 219 24.91 28.82 6.88
CA GLU A 219 26.35 28.68 7.07
C GLU A 219 27.04 28.02 5.88
N ARG A 220 26.37 27.08 5.20
CA ARG A 220 26.87 26.51 3.94
C ARG A 220 26.98 27.54 2.83
N THR A 221 25.97 28.40 2.66
CA THR A 221 26.02 29.50 1.69
C THR A 221 27.14 30.48 2.03
N ALA A 222 27.34 30.82 3.31
CA ALA A 222 28.42 31.71 3.74
C ALA A 222 29.81 31.12 3.48
N GLN A 223 30.01 29.81 3.67
CA GLN A 223 31.27 29.16 3.30
C GLN A 223 31.51 29.14 1.79
N PHE A 224 30.47 28.89 1.00
CA PHE A 224 30.58 28.87 -0.45
C PHE A 224 30.96 30.25 -1.02
N VAL A 225 30.36 31.32 -0.48
CA VAL A 225 30.72 32.70 -0.84
C VAL A 225 32.17 33.02 -0.47
N ARG A 226 32.64 32.60 0.71
CA ARG A 226 34.05 32.78 1.10
C ARG A 226 35.03 32.01 0.20
N GLN A 227 34.65 30.81 -0.26
CA GLN A 227 35.47 30.05 -1.21
C GLN A 227 35.56 30.75 -2.57
N LEU A 228 34.46 31.38 -3.02
CA LEU A 228 34.46 32.15 -4.26
C LEU A 228 35.30 33.43 -4.14
N GLU A 229 35.23 34.14 -3.01
CA GLU A 229 36.07 35.32 -2.74
C GLU A 229 37.55 34.97 -2.66
N ALA A 230 37.92 33.82 -2.08
CA ALA A 230 39.31 33.37 -2.00
C ALA A 230 39.92 32.95 -3.35
N LEU A 231 39.10 32.78 -4.40
CA LEU A 231 39.52 32.38 -5.75
C LEU A 231 39.59 33.57 -6.73
N GLN A 232 39.28 34.79 -6.28
CA GLN A 232 39.52 36.00 -7.06
C GLN A 232 40.86 36.63 -6.62
N PRO A 233 41.88 36.70 -7.50
CA PRO A 233 43.14 37.38 -7.21
C PRO A 233 43.00 38.91 -7.16
#